data_AF-A0A522SRW9-F1
#
_entry.id   AF-A0A522SRW9-F1
#
_cell.length_a   1.000
_cell.length_b   1.000
_cell.length_c   1.000
_cell.angle_alpha   90.00
_cell.angle_beta   90.00
_cell.angle_gamma   90.00
#
_symmetry.space_group_name_H-M   'P 1'
#
loop_
_entity.id
_entity.type
_entity.pdbx_description
1 polymer ?
#
loop_
_entity_poly.entity_id
_entity_poly.type
_entity_poly.pdbx_seq_one_letter_code
_entity_poly.pdbx_strand_id
1 'polypeptide(L)'
;MNEFLLAIRNPYARSNRFPEVLLHFTAAFLLVNAWYEAKAGHYPGWVAVIFSIFAVLEILYAFFSRRLQRKFPHSGSSLRLSAGIAFMAYAWVLFRDHDPVFGIFMIIIGIAFFIIYRVEERWNKPFIIRVNKDGIMFPKIFKSQLYPWSQFNHIILRDDLLTLDFINNRIVQLSLSHSENEKNTIAFNAFCEENLAPKQ
;
A
#
# COMPACT_ATOMS: atom_id res chain seq x y z
N MET A 1 14.01 -5.20 -30.02
CA MET A 1 13.13 -6.13 -29.29
C MET A 1 12.23 -5.23 -28.46
N ASN A 2 10.99 -4.98 -28.90
CA ASN A 2 10.14 -3.98 -28.25
C ASN A 2 9.50 -4.62 -27.02
N GLU A 3 9.90 -4.15 -25.84
CA GLU A 3 9.24 -4.44 -24.57
C GLU A 3 8.53 -3.15 -24.15
N PHE A 4 7.23 -3.25 -23.85
CA PHE A 4 6.44 -2.12 -23.37
C PHE A 4 6.23 -2.26 -21.85
N LEU A 5 6.51 -1.18 -21.12
CA LEU A 5 6.28 -1.10 -19.69
C LEU A 5 5.14 -0.11 -19.44
N LEU A 6 3.99 -0.63 -19.03
CA LEU A 6 2.80 0.18 -18.73
C LEU A 6 2.67 0.33 -17.23
N ALA A 7 2.76 1.58 -16.74
CA ALA A 7 2.51 1.90 -15.34
C ALA A 7 1.01 2.04 -15.09
N ILE A 8 0.40 1.03 -14.47
CA ILE A 8 -1.02 0.97 -14.17
C ILE A 8 -1.29 1.56 -12.80
N ARG A 9 -2.40 2.29 -12.69
CA ARG A 9 -2.91 2.76 -11.42
C ARG A 9 -3.25 1.54 -10.59
N ASN A 10 -2.54 1.37 -9.48
CA ASN A 10 -2.64 0.17 -8.67
C ASN A 10 -4.11 -0.11 -8.29
N PRO A 11 -4.72 -1.21 -8.78
CA PRO A 11 -6.14 -1.50 -8.52
C PRO A 11 -6.39 -1.84 -7.04
N TYR A 12 -5.33 -2.19 -6.29
CA TYR A 12 -5.37 -2.45 -4.86
C TYR A 12 -5.09 -1.20 -4.01
N ALA A 13 -4.73 -0.06 -4.63
CA ALA A 13 -4.63 1.20 -3.91
C ALA A 13 -6.04 1.63 -3.49
N ARG A 14 -6.44 1.19 -2.29
CA ARG A 14 -7.69 1.58 -1.65
C ARG A 14 -7.71 3.09 -1.43
N SER A 15 -8.91 3.68 -1.44
CA SER A 15 -9.13 5.09 -1.07
C SER A 15 -8.27 5.50 0.13
N ASN A 16 -7.51 6.60 -0.01
CA ASN A 16 -6.63 7.16 1.04
C ASN A 16 -7.34 7.39 2.40
N ARG A 17 -8.67 7.29 2.46
CA ARG A 17 -9.48 7.41 3.68
C ARG A 17 -9.24 6.27 4.68
N PHE A 18 -8.99 5.03 4.22
CA PHE A 18 -8.76 3.91 5.15
C PHE A 18 -7.48 4.09 5.98
N PRO A 19 -6.34 4.49 5.38
CA PRO A 19 -5.15 4.93 6.10
C PRO A 19 -5.40 6.00 7.18
N GLU A 20 -6.21 7.02 6.88
CA GLU A 20 -6.50 8.16 7.78
C GLU A 20 -7.33 7.74 8.99
N VAL A 21 -8.39 6.95 8.79
CA VAL A 21 -9.24 6.46 9.88
C VAL A 21 -8.45 5.61 10.87
N LEU A 22 -7.54 4.79 10.36
CA LEU A 22 -6.68 3.97 11.20
C LEU A 22 -5.77 4.84 12.09
N LEU A 23 -5.21 5.93 11.57
CA LEU A 23 -4.39 6.88 12.35
C LEU A 23 -5.17 7.54 13.50
N HIS A 24 -6.46 7.83 13.30
CA HIS A 24 -7.30 8.36 14.38
C HIS A 24 -7.56 7.32 15.47
N PHE A 25 -7.81 6.07 15.07
CA PHE A 25 -8.01 4.98 16.00
C PHE A 25 -6.76 4.73 16.86
N THR A 26 -5.57 4.80 16.25
CA THR A 26 -4.30 4.57 16.94
C THR A 26 -3.95 5.70 17.88
N ALA A 27 -4.18 6.95 17.48
CA ALA A 27 -4.00 8.08 18.36
C ALA A 27 -4.96 8.03 19.57
N ALA A 28 -6.23 7.66 19.35
CA ALA A 28 -7.19 7.47 20.43
C ALA A 28 -6.72 6.38 21.41
N PHE A 29 -6.25 5.25 20.88
CA PHE A 29 -5.69 4.16 21.69
C PHE A 29 -4.48 4.61 22.51
N LEU A 30 -3.54 5.36 21.92
CA LEU A 30 -2.37 5.90 22.63
C LEU A 30 -2.76 6.88 23.73
N LEU A 31 -3.76 7.75 23.51
CA LEU A 31 -4.27 8.67 24.53
C LEU A 31 -4.93 7.93 25.70
N VAL A 32 -5.70 6.87 25.41
CA VAL A 32 -6.31 6.04 26.46
C VAL A 32 -5.25 5.36 27.30
N ASN A 33 -4.18 4.82 26.69
CA ASN A 33 -3.05 4.24 27.42
C ASN A 33 -2.30 5.30 28.22
N ALA A 34 -2.01 6.46 27.64
CA ALA A 34 -1.34 7.55 28.36
C ALA A 34 -2.16 8.02 29.58
N TRP A 35 -3.48 8.10 29.45
CA TRP A 35 -4.39 8.44 30.55
C TRP A 35 -4.43 7.34 31.62
N TYR A 36 -4.52 6.07 31.21
CA TYR A 36 -4.48 4.93 32.12
C TYR A 36 -3.20 4.95 32.95
N GLU A 37 -2.04 5.16 32.31
CA GLU A 37 -0.75 5.23 32.98
C GLU A 37 -0.62 6.42 33.92
N ALA A 38 -1.07 7.60 33.49
CA ALA A 38 -1.06 8.79 34.34
C ALA A 38 -1.93 8.63 35.60
N LYS A 39 -2.99 7.82 35.54
CA LYS A 39 -3.89 7.57 36.67
C LYS A 39 -3.42 6.42 37.56
N ALA A 40 -2.97 5.33 36.95
CA ALA A 40 -2.61 4.11 37.67
C ALA A 40 -1.21 4.22 38.32
N GLY A 41 -0.31 5.01 37.72
CA GLY A 41 1.02 5.26 38.27
C GLY A 41 1.92 4.03 38.29
N HIS A 42 1.61 3.00 37.48
CA HIS A 42 2.40 1.76 37.43
C HIS A 42 3.80 2.00 36.87
N TYR A 43 3.93 2.90 35.88
CA TYR A 43 5.20 3.21 35.23
C TYR A 43 5.64 4.66 35.44
N PRO A 44 6.93 4.97 35.17
CA PRO A 44 7.42 6.34 35.25
C PRO A 44 6.61 7.29 34.36
N GLY A 45 6.22 8.44 34.90
CA GLY A 45 5.36 9.40 34.20
C GLY A 45 5.90 9.89 32.83
N TRP A 46 7.20 9.75 32.57
CA TRP A 46 7.79 10.06 31.27
C TRP A 46 7.24 9.19 30.12
N VAL A 47 6.81 7.95 30.40
CA VAL A 47 6.22 7.05 29.40
C VAL A 47 4.89 7.60 28.90
N ALA A 48 4.02 8.05 29.82
CA ALA A 48 2.74 8.67 29.48
C ALA A 48 2.92 9.96 28.67
N VAL A 49 3.97 10.74 28.96
CA VAL A 49 4.33 11.94 28.19
C VAL A 49 4.72 11.59 26.75
N ILE A 50 5.55 10.56 26.55
CA ILE A 50 5.95 10.11 25.20
C ILE A 50 4.73 9.69 24.39
N PHE A 51 3.80 8.91 24.97
CA PHE A 51 2.58 8.50 24.28
C PHE A 51 1.67 9.67 23.96
N SER A 52 1.53 10.63 24.86
CA SER A 52 0.74 11.83 24.63
C SER A 52 1.31 12.65 23.46
N ILE A 53 2.64 12.83 23.41
CA ILE A 53 3.32 13.50 22.30
C ILE A 53 3.08 12.74 20.99
N PHE A 54 3.26 11.42 20.99
CA PHE A 54 3.10 10.61 19.79
C PHE A 54 1.66 10.61 19.27
N ALA A 55 0.68 10.53 20.16
CA ALA A 55 -0.74 10.61 19.80
C ALA A 55 -1.12 11.98 19.21
N VAL A 56 -0.61 13.06 19.79
CA VAL A 56 -0.83 14.42 19.24
C VAL A 56 -0.20 14.54 17.86
N LEU A 57 1.02 14.02 17.66
CA LEU A 57 1.66 13.99 16.34
C LEU A 57 0.86 13.19 15.31
N GLU A 58 0.30 12.04 15.70
CA GLU A 58 -0.58 11.25 14.84
C GLU A 58 -1.88 11.99 14.47
N ILE A 59 -2.52 12.68 15.43
CA ILE A 59 -3.73 13.48 15.18
C ILE A 59 -3.42 14.63 14.23
N LEU A 60 -2.34 15.37 14.49
CA LEU A 60 -1.89 16.46 13.62
C LEU A 60 -1.60 15.93 12.21
N TYR A 61 -0.89 14.81 12.09
CA TYR A 61 -0.63 14.19 10.81
C TYR A 61 -1.92 13.76 10.10
N ALA A 62 -2.86 13.15 10.82
CA ALA A 62 -4.15 12.72 10.27
C ALA A 62 -4.99 13.91 9.78
N PHE A 63 -4.95 15.03 10.49
CA PHE A 63 -5.67 16.25 10.10
C PHE A 63 -5.04 16.93 8.87
N PHE A 64 -3.70 16.95 8.80
CA PHE A 64 -2.95 17.54 7.67
C PHE A 64 -2.57 16.53 6.58
N SER A 65 -3.06 15.29 6.67
CA SER A 65 -2.66 14.14 5.84
C SER A 65 -2.75 14.47 4.35
N ARG A 66 -3.84 15.12 3.92
CA ARG A 66 -4.09 15.46 2.52
C ARG A 66 -3.06 16.44 1.96
N ARG A 67 -2.56 17.38 2.77
CA ARG A 67 -1.50 18.31 2.37
C ARG A 67 -0.14 17.64 2.43
N LEU A 68 0.14 16.89 3.49
CA LEU A 68 1.44 16.25 3.68
C LEU A 68 1.68 15.10 2.70
N GLN A 69 0.68 14.26 2.41
CA GLN A 69 0.80 13.16 1.46
C GLN A 69 1.03 13.62 0.03
N ARG A 70 0.51 14.80 -0.37
CA ARG A 70 0.81 15.40 -1.68
C ARG A 70 2.29 15.78 -1.81
N LYS A 71 2.92 16.21 -0.72
CA LYS A 71 4.32 16.61 -0.69
C LYS A 71 5.27 15.46 -0.38
N PHE A 72 4.82 14.49 0.42
CA PHE A 72 5.57 13.35 0.93
C PHE A 72 4.70 12.08 0.92
N PRO A 73 4.62 11.37 -0.22
CA PRO A 73 3.74 10.21 -0.39
C PRO A 73 4.07 9.05 0.57
N HIS A 74 5.30 8.96 1.07
CA HIS A 74 5.75 7.91 1.99
C HIS A 74 5.58 8.26 3.49
N SER A 75 5.18 9.49 3.82
CA SER A 75 5.19 9.97 5.21
C SER A 75 4.25 9.18 6.13
N GLY A 76 3.13 8.65 5.61
CA GLY A 76 2.16 7.90 6.43
C GLY A 76 2.66 6.51 6.79
N SER A 77 3.39 5.85 5.88
CA SER A 77 3.97 4.54 6.16
C SER A 77 5.13 4.64 7.16
N SER A 78 5.96 5.68 7.07
CA SER A 78 7.03 5.92 8.04
C SER A 78 6.51 6.13 9.48
N LEU A 79 5.37 6.82 9.63
CA LEU A 79 4.73 7.00 10.95
C LEU A 79 4.24 5.68 11.55
N ARG A 80 3.75 4.77 10.71
CA ARG A 80 3.34 3.43 11.18
C ARG A 80 4.52 2.57 11.58
N LEU A 81 5.64 2.72 10.87
CA LEU A 81 6.88 2.05 11.24
C LEU A 81 7.37 2.53 12.62
N SER A 82 7.40 3.85 12.84
CA SER A 82 7.79 4.39 14.15
C SER A 82 6.80 4.02 15.26
N ALA A 83 5.49 3.99 14.97
CA ALA A 83 4.48 3.52 15.92
C ALA A 83 4.69 2.05 16.30
N GLY A 84 4.92 1.17 15.32
CA GLY A 84 5.21 -0.24 15.56
C GLY A 84 6.46 -0.45 16.44
N ILE A 85 7.53 0.30 16.18
CA ILE A 85 8.74 0.28 17.01
C ILE A 85 8.45 0.77 18.44
N ALA A 86 7.67 1.84 18.60
CA ALA A 86 7.31 2.38 19.91
C ALA A 86 6.51 1.36 20.74
N PHE A 87 5.54 0.66 20.14
CA PHE A 87 4.80 -0.40 20.83
C PHE A 87 5.67 -1.59 21.23
N MET A 88 6.64 -1.98 20.40
CA MET A 88 7.60 -3.04 20.73
C MET A 88 8.54 -2.63 21.87
N ALA A 89 9.02 -1.38 21.85
CA ALA A 89 9.85 -0.83 22.93
C ALA A 89 9.07 -0.73 24.24
N TYR A 90 7.79 -0.38 24.18
CA TYR A 90 6.93 -0.35 25.36
C TYR A 90 6.64 -1.75 25.91
N ALA A 91 6.35 -2.71 25.03
CA ALA A 91 6.20 -4.10 25.44
C ALA A 91 7.41 -4.60 26.24
N TRP A 92 8.62 -4.23 25.81
CA TRP A 92 9.85 -4.55 26.54
C TRP A 92 9.88 -3.98 27.98
N VAL A 93 9.44 -2.74 28.16
CA VAL A 93 9.31 -2.12 29.50
C VAL A 93 8.30 -2.89 30.35
N LEU A 94 7.15 -3.26 29.78
CA LEU A 94 6.11 -4.03 30.48
C LEU A 94 6.58 -5.43 30.93
N PHE A 95 7.38 -6.11 30.11
CA PHE A 95 7.99 -7.39 30.52
C PHE A 95 9.00 -7.24 31.65
N ARG A 96 9.74 -6.12 31.68
CA ARG A 96 10.69 -5.83 32.76
C ARG A 96 9.97 -5.61 34.08
N ASP A 97 8.80 -4.96 34.04
CA ASP A 97 8.03 -4.59 35.22
C ASP A 97 6.99 -5.65 35.63
N HIS A 98 7.14 -6.89 35.12
CA HIS A 98 6.34 -8.08 35.46
C HIS A 98 4.85 -8.06 35.05
N ASP A 99 4.48 -7.26 34.05
CA ASP A 99 3.13 -7.27 33.44
C ASP A 99 3.12 -7.93 32.05
N PRO A 100 3.29 -9.26 31.94
CA PRO A 100 3.48 -9.95 30.68
C PRO A 100 2.23 -9.93 29.78
N VAL A 101 1.02 -9.86 30.37
CA VAL A 101 -0.24 -9.85 29.61
C VAL A 101 -0.33 -8.59 28.75
N PHE A 102 -0.07 -7.42 29.34
CA PHE A 102 -0.04 -6.16 28.61
C PHE A 102 1.15 -6.10 27.65
N GLY A 103 2.31 -6.63 28.04
CA GLY A 103 3.47 -6.77 27.14
C GLY A 103 3.15 -7.54 25.86
N ILE A 104 2.51 -8.71 25.97
CA ILE A 104 2.10 -9.53 24.81
C ILE A 104 1.09 -8.77 23.94
N PHE A 105 0.11 -8.10 24.55
CA PHE A 105 -0.87 -7.31 23.81
C PHE A 105 -0.20 -6.19 22.99
N MET A 106 0.80 -5.51 23.57
CA MET A 106 1.56 -4.46 22.87
C MET A 106 2.43 -5.02 21.74
N ILE A 107 2.98 -6.23 21.88
CA ILE A 107 3.66 -6.93 20.77
C ILE A 107 2.69 -7.20 19.62
N ILE A 108 1.50 -7.71 19.90
CA ILE A 108 0.49 -8.01 18.87
C ILE A 108 0.13 -6.75 18.09
N ILE A 109 -0.07 -5.64 18.82
CA ILE A 109 -0.31 -4.33 18.22
C ILE A 109 0.89 -3.90 17.36
N GLY A 110 2.11 -3.95 17.89
CA GLY A 110 3.32 -3.61 17.13
C GLY A 110 3.44 -4.41 15.83
N ILE A 111 3.21 -5.72 15.87
CA ILE A 111 3.19 -6.61 14.69
C ILE A 111 2.12 -6.17 13.69
N ALA A 112 0.90 -5.87 14.15
CA ALA A 112 -0.17 -5.39 13.28
C ALA A 112 0.25 -4.11 12.52
N PHE A 113 0.91 -3.17 13.19
CA PHE A 113 1.44 -1.97 12.55
C PHE A 113 2.54 -2.25 11.53
N PHE A 114 3.44 -3.20 11.80
CA PHE A 114 4.43 -3.62 10.79
C PHE A 114 3.78 -4.24 9.56
N ILE A 115 2.71 -5.04 9.74
CA ILE A 115 1.94 -5.60 8.63
C ILE A 115 1.30 -4.47 7.81
N ILE A 116 0.66 -3.51 8.49
CA ILE A 116 0.01 -2.37 7.81
C ILE A 116 1.06 -1.52 7.07
N TYR A 117 2.21 -1.24 7.69
CA TYR A 117 3.34 -0.56 7.04
C TYR A 117 3.73 -1.26 5.73
N ARG A 118 3.93 -2.58 5.76
CA ARG A 118 4.30 -3.37 4.57
C ARG A 118 3.22 -3.34 3.49
N VAL A 119 1.96 -3.41 3.90
CA VAL A 119 0.82 -3.36 2.98
C VAL A 119 0.77 -2.02 2.26
N GLU A 120 0.93 -0.91 2.99
CA GLU A 120 0.93 0.42 2.39
C GLU A 120 2.13 0.70 1.50
N GLU A 121 3.33 0.31 1.93
CA GLU A 121 4.54 0.47 1.12
C GLU A 121 4.38 -0.26 -0.23
N ARG A 122 3.67 -1.38 -0.22
CA ARG A 122 3.35 -2.15 -1.44
C ARG A 122 2.22 -1.49 -2.25
N TRP A 123 1.21 -0.91 -1.62
CA TRP A 123 0.12 -0.22 -2.32
C TRP A 123 0.58 1.07 -3.01
N ASN A 124 1.55 1.77 -2.41
CA ASN A 124 2.11 3.00 -2.98
C ASN A 124 3.06 2.74 -4.15
N LYS A 125 3.49 1.49 -4.38
CA LYS A 125 4.35 1.16 -5.53
C LYS A 125 3.52 1.11 -6.82
N PRO A 126 4.04 1.65 -7.94
CA PRO A 126 3.34 1.62 -9.22
C PRO A 126 3.18 0.17 -9.69
N PHE A 127 2.00 -0.16 -10.22
CA PHE A 127 1.73 -1.49 -10.75
C PHE A 127 2.22 -1.55 -12.19
N ILE A 128 3.43 -2.04 -12.43
CA ILE A 128 4.03 -2.04 -13.77
C ILE A 128 3.71 -3.36 -14.48
N ILE A 129 2.91 -3.29 -15.54
CA ILE A 129 2.71 -4.41 -16.47
C ILE A 129 3.81 -4.39 -17.52
N ARG A 130 4.39 -5.56 -17.79
CA ARG A 130 5.35 -5.73 -18.88
C ARG A 130 4.70 -6.49 -20.02
N VAL A 131 4.81 -5.97 -21.23
CA VAL A 131 4.28 -6.58 -22.43
C VAL A 131 5.45 -6.91 -23.34
N ASN A 132 5.62 -8.20 -23.63
CA ASN A 132 6.73 -8.74 -24.41
C ASN A 132 6.21 -9.73 -25.47
N LYS A 133 7.11 -10.32 -26.26
CA LYS A 133 6.73 -11.30 -27.29
C LYS A 133 6.12 -12.59 -26.75
N ASP A 134 6.36 -12.92 -25.48
CA ASP A 134 5.81 -14.13 -24.86
C ASP A 134 4.39 -13.91 -24.32
N GLY A 135 4.04 -12.67 -23.99
CA GLY A 135 2.72 -12.28 -23.52
C GLY A 135 2.71 -11.05 -22.63
N ILE A 136 1.73 -10.99 -21.74
CA ILE A 136 1.56 -9.91 -20.76
C ILE A 136 1.90 -10.43 -19.37
N MET A 137 2.90 -9.83 -18.73
CA MET A 137 3.29 -10.14 -17.36
C MET A 137 2.64 -9.18 -16.36
N PHE A 138 1.84 -9.76 -15.46
CA PHE A 138 1.25 -9.07 -14.33
C PHE A 138 2.07 -9.29 -13.06
N PRO A 139 2.48 -8.23 -12.36
CA PRO A 139 3.08 -8.38 -11.05
C PRO A 139 2.00 -8.83 -10.05
N LYS A 140 2.12 -10.05 -9.50
CA LYS A 140 1.36 -10.45 -8.30
C LYS A 140 2.21 -10.34 -7.05
N ILE A 141 1.53 -10.42 -5.91
CA ILE A 141 2.05 -10.34 -4.54
C ILE A 141 3.26 -11.26 -4.28
N PHE A 142 3.30 -12.43 -4.90
CA PHE A 142 4.35 -13.45 -4.68
C PHE A 142 5.18 -13.77 -5.92
N LYS A 143 4.56 -13.90 -7.10
CA LYS A 143 5.22 -14.25 -8.35
C LYS A 143 4.57 -13.53 -9.51
N SER A 144 5.35 -12.96 -10.43
CA SER A 144 4.82 -12.42 -11.68
C SER A 144 4.09 -13.54 -12.45
N GLN A 145 2.88 -13.25 -12.89
CA GLN A 145 2.10 -14.17 -13.71
C GLN A 145 2.18 -13.72 -15.16
N LEU A 146 2.73 -14.57 -16.02
CA LEU A 146 2.71 -14.41 -17.46
C LEU A 146 1.38 -14.96 -18.00
N TYR A 147 0.69 -14.14 -18.77
CA TYR A 147 -0.44 -14.56 -19.59
C TYR A 147 0.02 -14.57 -21.05
N PRO A 148 0.09 -15.74 -21.71
CA PRO A 148 0.51 -15.82 -23.10
C PRO A 148 -0.53 -15.17 -24.04
N TRP A 149 -0.09 -14.74 -25.21
CA TRP A 149 -0.96 -14.14 -26.24
C TRP A 149 -2.18 -15.02 -26.59
N SER A 150 -2.02 -16.34 -26.54
CA SER A 150 -3.08 -17.32 -26.78
C SER A 150 -4.20 -17.34 -25.74
N GLN A 151 -4.17 -16.50 -24.72
CA GLN A 151 -5.26 -16.36 -23.73
C GLN A 151 -6.13 -15.12 -23.95
N PHE A 152 -5.79 -14.29 -24.94
CA PHE A 152 -6.47 -13.05 -25.24
C PHE A 152 -7.19 -13.11 -26.59
N ASN A 153 -8.39 -12.54 -26.65
CA ASN A 153 -9.09 -12.27 -27.90
C ASN A 153 -8.66 -10.91 -28.46
N HIS A 154 -8.74 -9.89 -27.60
CA HIS A 154 -8.47 -8.50 -27.95
C HIS A 154 -7.76 -7.77 -26.82
N ILE A 155 -6.80 -6.93 -27.18
CA ILE A 155 -6.07 -6.05 -26.26
C ILE A 155 -6.05 -4.67 -26.89
N ILE A 156 -6.59 -3.68 -26.19
CA ILE A 156 -6.69 -2.31 -26.69
C ILE A 156 -6.32 -1.34 -25.57
N LEU A 157 -5.45 -0.38 -25.89
CA LEU A 157 -5.19 0.79 -25.07
C LEU A 157 -5.88 2.00 -25.70
N ARG A 158 -6.77 2.66 -24.95
CA ARG A 158 -7.49 3.86 -25.39
C ARG A 158 -7.83 4.75 -24.19
N ASP A 159 -7.63 6.06 -24.32
CA ASP A 159 -7.99 7.07 -23.30
C ASP A 159 -7.45 6.69 -21.90
N ASP A 160 -6.18 6.26 -21.86
CA ASP A 160 -5.50 5.76 -20.66
C ASP A 160 -6.16 4.54 -19.98
N LEU A 161 -7.03 3.84 -20.70
CA LEU A 161 -7.68 2.61 -20.28
C LEU A 161 -7.14 1.43 -21.08
N LEU A 162 -6.43 0.53 -20.41
CA LEU A 162 -6.03 -0.76 -20.95
C LEU A 162 -7.19 -1.74 -20.78
N THR A 163 -7.73 -2.23 -21.88
CA THR A 163 -8.77 -3.26 -21.91
C THR A 163 -8.17 -4.56 -22.42
N LEU A 164 -8.33 -5.61 -21.62
CA LEU A 164 -7.87 -6.96 -21.91
C LEU A 164 -9.07 -7.89 -21.94
N ASP A 165 -9.37 -8.43 -23.12
CA ASP A 165 -10.43 -9.40 -23.32
C ASP A 165 -9.84 -10.81 -23.42
N PHE A 166 -10.25 -11.69 -22.51
CA PHE A 166 -9.76 -13.06 -22.42
C PHE A 166 -10.72 -14.03 -23.12
N ILE A 167 -10.16 -15.14 -23.64
CA ILE A 167 -10.93 -16.20 -24.31
C ILE A 167 -12.02 -16.81 -23.42
N ASN A 168 -11.85 -16.74 -22.10
CA ASN A 168 -12.83 -17.22 -21.13
C ASN A 168 -13.97 -16.21 -20.82
N ASN A 169 -14.24 -15.27 -21.74
CA ASN A 169 -15.24 -14.20 -21.60
C ASN A 169 -15.01 -13.29 -20.38
N ARG A 170 -13.76 -13.21 -19.89
CA ARG A 170 -13.40 -12.29 -18.83
C ARG A 170 -12.81 -11.03 -19.44
N ILE A 171 -13.37 -9.87 -19.08
CA ILE A 171 -12.83 -8.57 -19.47
C ILE A 171 -12.19 -7.93 -18.25
N VAL A 172 -10.95 -7.46 -18.41
CA VAL A 172 -10.21 -6.73 -17.38
C VAL A 172 -9.88 -5.34 -17.91
N GLN A 173 -10.32 -4.32 -17.18
CA GLN A 173 -10.05 -2.91 -17.51
C GLN A 173 -9.17 -2.29 -16.43
N LEU A 174 -8.10 -1.65 -16.86
CA LEU A 174 -7.08 -1.07 -15.98
C LEU A 174 -6.73 0.34 -16.45
N SER A 175 -6.83 1.32 -15.55
CA SER A 175 -6.43 2.69 -15.85
C SER A 175 -4.92 2.85 -15.70
N LEU A 176 -4.27 3.53 -16.63
CA LEU A 176 -2.88 3.94 -16.52
C LEU A 176 -2.70 4.97 -15.40
N SER A 177 -1.50 5.01 -14.81
CA SER A 177 -1.13 6.01 -13.81
C SER A 177 -0.79 7.36 -14.41
N HIS A 178 -0.31 7.37 -15.66
CA HIS A 178 0.08 8.56 -16.41
C HIS A 178 -0.47 8.43 -17.82
N SER A 179 -0.77 9.57 -18.43
CA SER A 179 -1.24 9.61 -19.80
C SER A 179 -0.13 9.19 -20.75
N GLU A 180 -0.37 8.17 -21.56
CA GLU A 180 0.56 7.79 -22.63
C GLU A 180 0.38 8.72 -23.84
N ASN A 181 1.48 9.04 -24.52
CA ASN A 181 1.40 9.82 -25.76
C ASN A 181 0.64 9.01 -26.82
N GLU A 182 -0.11 9.70 -27.68
CA GLU A 182 -0.89 9.07 -28.75
C GLU A 182 -0.03 8.17 -29.65
N LYS A 183 1.20 8.58 -29.96
CA LYS A 183 2.19 7.78 -30.70
C LYS A 183 2.54 6.45 -30.02
N ASN A 184 2.70 6.45 -28.69
CA ASN A 184 3.01 5.24 -27.93
C ASN A 184 1.80 4.31 -27.89
N THR A 185 0.60 4.87 -27.76
CA THR A 185 -0.65 4.12 -27.78
C THR A 185 -0.87 3.42 -29.13
N ILE A 186 -0.63 4.12 -30.25
CA ILE A 186 -0.71 3.52 -31.59
C ILE A 186 0.33 2.40 -31.76
N ALA A 187 1.58 2.65 -31.36
CA ALA A 187 2.64 1.65 -31.45
C ALA A 187 2.35 0.41 -30.58
N PHE A 188 1.77 0.61 -29.39
CA PHE A 188 1.36 -0.46 -28.49
C PHE A 188 0.23 -1.30 -29.08
N ASN A 189 -0.81 -0.66 -29.62
CA ASN A 189 -1.94 -1.37 -30.23
C ASN A 189 -1.49 -2.16 -31.45
N ALA A 190 -0.67 -1.57 -32.34
CA ALA A 190 -0.10 -2.28 -33.48
C ALA A 190 0.74 -3.50 -33.06
N PHE A 191 1.54 -3.36 -32.00
CA PHE A 191 2.29 -4.49 -31.44
C PHE A 191 1.37 -5.59 -30.90
N CYS A 192 0.29 -5.24 -30.21
CA CYS A 192 -0.66 -6.22 -29.69
C CYS A 192 -1.40 -6.95 -30.83
N GLU A 193 -1.83 -6.21 -31.86
CA GLU A 193 -2.48 -6.78 -33.04
C GLU A 193 -1.57 -7.78 -33.77
N GLU A 194 -0.29 -7.44 -33.96
CA GLU A 194 0.70 -8.33 -34.60
C GLU A 194 0.87 -9.66 -33.84
N ASN A 195 0.85 -9.63 -32.50
CA ASN A 195 1.04 -10.82 -31.67
C ASN A 195 -0.26 -11.62 -31.45
N LEU A 196 -1.43 -11.01 -31.65
CA LEU A 196 -2.73 -11.67 -31.59
C LEU A 196 -3.13 -12.30 -32.94
N ALA A 197 -2.58 -11.79 -34.05
CA ALA A 197 -2.81 -12.37 -35.37
C ALA A 197 -2.36 -13.84 -35.38
N PRO A 198 -3.16 -14.75 -35.97
CA PRO A 198 -2.76 -16.15 -36.10
C PRO A 198 -1.46 -16.19 -36.91
N LYS A 199 -0.40 -16.75 -36.32
CA LYS A 199 0.85 -17.04 -37.04
C LYS A 199 0.51 -18.04 -38.15
N GLN A 200 0.50 -17.56 -39.39
CA GLN A 200 0.39 -18.38 -40.59
C GLN A 200 1.64 -19.24 -40.77
#